data_AF-A0A1V2A7C0-F1
#
_entry.id   AF-A0A1V2A7C0-F1
#
_cell.length_a   1.000
_cell.length_b   1.000
_cell.length_c   1.000
_cell.angle_alpha   90.00
_cell.angle_beta   90.00
_cell.angle_gamma   90.00
#
_symmetry.space_group_name_H-M   'P 1'
#
loop_
_entity.id
_entity.type
_entity.pdbx_description
1 polymer ?
#
loop_
_entity_poly.entity_id
_entity_poly.type
_entity_poly.pdbx_seq_one_letter_code
_entity_poly.pdbx_strand_id
1 'polypeptide(L)' 'MNKETLLSAIEEKRTELLAIAFDNGLNSQLAIKYSQELDRLLNLYEELHIRKQKNAQLK' A
#
# COMPACT_ATOMS: atom_id res chain seq x y z
N MET A 1 -12.82 6.29 -3.46
CA MET A 1 -12.59 5.03 -2.73
C MET A 1 -12.86 5.29 -1.25
N ASN A 2 -13.55 4.39 -0.55
CA ASN A 2 -13.71 4.51 0.91
C ASN A 2 -12.40 4.07 1.61
N LYS A 3 -12.26 4.39 2.90
CA LYS A 3 -11.06 4.08 3.68
C LYS A 3 -10.84 2.56 3.82
N GLU A 4 -11.93 1.83 4.06
CA GLU A 4 -11.90 0.39 4.34
C GLU A 4 -11.48 -0.44 3.13
N THR A 5 -12.04 -0.17 1.94
CA THR A 5 -11.65 -0.83 0.70
C THR A 5 -10.17 -0.59 0.38
N LEU A 6 -9.65 0.60 0.64
CA LEU A 6 -8.22 0.88 0.44
C LEU A 6 -7.34 0.12 1.43
N LEU A 7 -7.75 0.01 2.70
CA LEU A 7 -7.05 -0.81 3.69
C LEU A 7 -7.08 -2.29 3.32
N SER A 8 -8.23 -2.81 2.87
CA SER A 8 -8.33 -4.20 2.39
C SER A 8 -7.39 -4.47 1.22
N ALA A 9 -7.32 -3.56 0.25
CA ALA A 9 -6.42 -3.68 -0.89
C ALA A 9 -4.94 -3.64 -0.47
N ILE A 10 -4.57 -2.84 0.53
CA ILE A 10 -3.21 -2.79 1.09
C ILE A 10 -2.85 -4.13 1.75
N GLU A 11 -3.74 -4.69 2.58
CA GLU A 11 -3.47 -5.96 3.25
C GLU A 11 -3.41 -7.14 2.28
N GLU A 12 -4.33 -7.20 1.32
CA GLU A 12 -4.30 -8.21 0.25
C GLU A 12 -2.97 -8.14 -0.51
N LYS A 13 -2.56 -6.94 -0.93
CA LYS A 13 -1.32 -6.76 -1.68
C LYS A 13 -0.07 -7.10 -0.86
N ARG A 14 -0.11 -6.84 0.45
CA ARG A 14 0.95 -7.22 1.38
C ARG A 14 1.08 -8.74 1.51
N THR A 15 -0.04 -9.45 1.59
CA THR A 15 -0.03 -10.93 1.60
C THR A 15 0.53 -11.49 0.30
N GLU A 16 0.14 -10.93 -0.85
CA GLU A 16 0.72 -11.33 -2.15
C GLU A 16 2.24 -11.11 -2.21
N LEU A 17 2.70 -9.93 -1.75
CA LEU A 17 4.13 -9.62 -1.71
C LEU A 17 4.90 -10.60 -0.82
N LEU A 18 4.35 -10.95 0.35
CA LEU A 18 4.97 -11.92 1.25
C LEU A 18 5.08 -13.31 0.60
N ALA A 19 4.02 -13.77 -0.07
CA ALA A 19 4.04 -15.05 -0.78
C ALA A 19 5.10 -15.05 -1.90
N ILE A 20 5.13 -14.00 -2.71
CA ILE A 20 6.10 -13.87 -3.81
C ILE A 20 7.54 -13.76 -3.28
N ALA A 21 7.75 -13.01 -2.20
CA ALA A 21 9.04 -12.88 -1.56
C ALA A 21 9.52 -14.21 -0.95
N PHE A 22 8.60 -15.02 -0.43
CA PHE A 22 8.90 -16.35 0.06
C PHE A 22 9.30 -17.30 -1.07
N ASP A 23 8.56 -17.30 -2.18
CA ASP A 23 8.80 -18.22 -3.30
C ASP A 23 9.98 -17.81 -4.19
N ASN A 24 10.15 -16.51 -4.44
CA ASN A 24 11.09 -15.99 -5.45
C ASN A 24 12.25 -15.18 -4.83
N GLY A 25 12.19 -14.93 -3.52
CA GLY A 25 13.09 -14.01 -2.84
C GLY A 25 12.71 -12.54 -3.05
N LEU A 26 13.07 -11.72 -2.06
CA LEU A 26 12.79 -10.27 -2.03
C LEU A 26 13.47 -9.49 -3.17
N ASN A 27 14.58 -10.00 -3.70
CA ASN A 27 15.32 -9.35 -4.79
C ASN A 27 14.81 -9.75 -6.18
N SER A 28 13.79 -10.61 -6.27
CA SER A 28 13.17 -10.92 -7.55
C SER A 28 12.49 -9.68 -8.13
N GLN A 29 12.54 -9.54 -9.46
CA GLN A 29 11.81 -8.46 -10.14
C GLN A 29 10.32 -8.46 -9.80
N LEU A 30 9.75 -9.64 -9.55
CA LEU A 30 8.36 -9.81 -9.16
C LEU A 30 8.10 -9.24 -7.76
N ALA A 31 8.92 -9.58 -6.76
CA ALA A 31 8.80 -9.00 -5.41
C ALA A 31 8.99 -7.49 -5.42
N ILE A 32 9.96 -6.98 -6.20
CA ILE A 32 10.19 -5.54 -6.35
C ILE A 32 8.96 -4.85 -6.96
N LYS A 33 8.36 -5.42 -8.00
CA LYS A 33 7.15 -4.88 -8.63
C LYS A 33 5.99 -4.82 -7.63
N TYR A 34 5.77 -5.89 -6.87
CA TYR A 34 4.68 -5.94 -5.89
C TYR A 34 4.92 -4.99 -4.72
N SER A 35 6.17 -4.80 -4.30
CA SER A 35 6.56 -3.80 -3.31
C SER A 35 6.22 -2.38 -3.80
N GLN A 36 6.54 -2.05 -5.06
CA GLN A 36 6.18 -0.76 -5.64
C GLN A 36 4.66 -0.54 -5.77
N GLU A 37 3.89 -1.61 -6.03
CA GLU A 37 2.43 -1.54 -6.06
C GLU A 37 1.85 -1.32 -4.66
N LEU A 38 2.38 -1.99 -3.65
CA LEU A 38 2.02 -1.78 -2.25
C LEU A 38 2.33 -0.34 -1.80
N ASP A 39 3.52 0.18 -2.14
CA ASP A 39 3.91 1.56 -1.83
C ASP A 39 2.95 2.58 -2.46
N ARG A 40 2.50 2.35 -3.71
CA ARG A 40 1.49 3.22 -4.35
C ARG A 40 0.17 3.23 -3.58
N LEU A 41 -0.28 2.08 -3.08
CA LEU A 41 -1.51 2.00 -2.27
C LEU A 41 -1.36 2.71 -0.92
N LEU A 42 -0.20 2.55 -0.27
CA LEU A 42 0.12 3.25 0.98
C LEU A 42 0.15 4.77 0.79
N ASN A 43 0.81 5.25 -0.27
CA ASN A 43 0.85 6.67 -0.60
C ASN A 43 -0.55 7.23 -0.87
N LEU A 44 -1.38 6.49 -1.62
CA LEU A 44 -2.76 6.89 -1.89
C LEU A 44 -3.59 6.97 -0.59
N TYR A 45 -3.37 6.05 0.34
CA TYR A 45 -4.03 6.08 1.65
C TYR A 45 -3.60 7.29 2.47
N GLU A 46 -2.30 7.58 2.49
CA GLU A 46 -1.76 8.75 3.18
C GLU A 46 -2.31 10.06 2.60
N GLU A 47 -2.39 10.19 1.27
CA GLU A 47 -2.96 11.36 0.61
C GLU A 47 -4.45 11.54 0.90
N LEU A 48 -5.23 10.47 0.81
CA LEU A 48 -6.67 10.54 0.96
C LEU A 48 -7.13 10.67 2.41
N HIS A 49 -6.39 10.12 3.37
CA HIS A 49 -6.85 9.99 4.76
C HIS A 49 -5.97 10.68 5.81
N ILE A 50 -4.65 10.79 5.59
CA ILE A 50 -3.74 11.43 6.56
C ILE A 50 -3.54 12.91 6.21
N ARG A 51 -3.26 13.24 4.94
CA ARG A 51 -3.10 14.66 4.51
C ARG A 51 -4.40 15.45 4.58
N LYS A 52 -5.57 14.81 4.39
CA LYS A 52 -6.88 15.46 4.64
C LYS A 52 -7.07 15.88 6.10
N GLN A 53 -6.53 15.14 7.07
CA GLN A 53 -6.63 15.51 8.49
C GLN A 53 -5.72 16.70 8.83
N LYS A 54 -4.51 16.77 8.27
CA LYS A 54 -3.60 17.92 8.44
C LYS A 54 -4.19 19.24 7.91
N ASN A 55 -4.86 19.21 6.75
CA ASN A 55 -5.47 20.40 6.17
C ASN A 55 -6.77 20.84 6.89
N ALA A 56 -7.43 19.96 7.63
CA ALA A 56 -8.62 20.28 8.42
C ALA A 56 -8.28 20.90 9.79
N GLN A 57 -7.08 20.67 10.33
CA GLN A 57 -6.59 21.25 11.59
C GLN A 57 -5.91 22.62 11.41
N LEU A 58 -5.64 23.05 10.18
CA LEU A 58 -4.97 24.31 9.85
C LEU A 58 -5.93 25.41 9.37
N LYS A 59 -7.26 25.24 9.55
CA LYS A 59 -8.27 26.25 9.24
C LYS A 59 -8.95 26.75 10.50
#